data_AF-A0A1B6E5Q8-F1
#
_entry.id   AF-A0A1B6E5Q8-F1
#
_cell.length_a   1.000
_cell.length_b   1.000
_cell.length_c   1.000
_cell.angle_alpha   90.00
_cell.angle_beta   90.00
_cell.angle_gamma   90.00
#
_symmetry.space_group_name_H-M   'P 1'
#
loop_
_entity.id
_entity.type
_entity.pdbx_description
1 polymer ?
#
loop_
_entity_poly.entity_id
_entity_poly.type
_entity_poly.pdbx_seq_one_letter_code
_entity_poly.pdbx_strand_id
1 'polypeptide(L)'
;LRPYILFNTDLRAKAKNKFQTTFYKDLVNSVFRKTMECVRNRRDIRLVTKETQFLKLVNRSNFKNRIIIDENLISVELGKEKVVFNKPIYVGFSVLDLSKTKMYDFHYSVMRRK
;
A
#
# COMPACT_ATOMS: atom_id res chain seq x y z
N LEU A 1 0.27 6.47 -17.90
CA LEU A 1 0.55 5.11 -17.37
C LEU A 1 1.17 4.17 -18.41
N ARG A 2 0.65 4.11 -19.66
CA ARG A 2 1.19 3.27 -20.75
C ARG A 2 2.72 3.29 -20.94
N PRO A 3 3.41 4.45 -21.07
CA PRO A 3 4.86 4.46 -21.30
C PRO A 3 5.64 3.83 -20.13
N TYR A 4 5.19 4.07 -18.89
CA TYR A 4 5.79 3.48 -17.70
C TYR A 4 5.61 1.96 -17.64
N ILE A 5 4.42 1.45 -18.01
CA ILE A 5 4.19 0.01 -18.06
C ILE A 5 5.08 -0.63 -19.12
N LEU A 6 5.11 -0.08 -20.34
CA LEU A 6 5.92 -0.61 -21.45
C LEU A 6 7.41 -0.62 -21.10
N PHE A 7 7.90 0.46 -20.48
CA PHE A 7 9.28 0.54 -20.01
C PHE A 7 9.63 -0.60 -19.03
N ASN A 8 8.80 -0.83 -18.01
CA ASN A 8 9.04 -1.91 -17.05
C ASN A 8 8.85 -3.30 -17.68
N THR A 9 7.95 -3.46 -18.65
CA THR A 9 7.77 -4.71 -19.39
C THR A 9 8.99 -5.04 -20.22
N ASP A 10 9.58 -4.06 -20.91
CA ASP A 10 10.81 -4.23 -21.69
C ASP A 10 12.00 -4.59 -20.79
N LEU A 11 12.18 -3.86 -19.69
CA LEU A 11 13.22 -4.18 -18.71
C LEU A 11 13.04 -5.56 -18.06
N ARG A 12 11.78 -5.97 -17.84
CA ARG A 12 11.45 -7.31 -17.35
C ARG A 12 11.79 -8.40 -18.36
N ALA A 13 11.58 -8.15 -19.65
CA ALA A 13 11.94 -9.09 -20.72
C ALA A 13 13.46 -9.24 -20.87
N LYS A 14 14.22 -8.16 -20.63
CA LYS A 14 15.69 -8.13 -20.69
C LYS A 14 16.38 -8.63 -19.41
N ALA A 15 15.63 -8.87 -18.34
CA ALA A 15 16.17 -9.28 -17.06
C ALA A 15 16.77 -10.69 -17.13
N LYS A 16 18.00 -10.85 -16.64
CA LYS A 16 18.70 -12.15 -16.60
C LYS A 16 18.44 -12.90 -15.28
N ASN A 17 18.16 -12.17 -14.22
CA ASN A 17 18.04 -12.71 -12.86
C ASN A 17 16.59 -12.69 -12.39
N LYS A 18 16.19 -13.75 -11.66
CA LYS A 18 14.84 -13.87 -11.04
C LYS A 18 14.48 -12.67 -10.17
N PHE A 19 15.46 -12.09 -9.47
CA PHE A 19 15.29 -10.87 -8.69
C PHE A 19 14.83 -9.69 -9.55
N GLN A 20 15.53 -9.42 -10.65
CA GLN A 20 15.22 -8.29 -11.54
C GLN A 20 13.84 -8.47 -12.20
N THR A 21 13.51 -9.68 -12.64
CA THR A 21 12.20 -9.99 -13.21
C THR A 21 11.07 -9.71 -12.21
N THR A 22 11.27 -10.10 -10.96
CA THR A 22 10.30 -9.83 -9.87
C THR A 22 10.22 -8.34 -9.56
N PHE A 23 11.35 -7.66 -9.49
CA PHE A 23 11.43 -6.22 -9.23
C PHE A 23 10.61 -5.41 -10.26
N TYR A 24 10.83 -5.60 -11.55
CA TYR A 24 10.09 -4.87 -12.60
C TYR A 24 8.60 -5.22 -12.63
N LYS A 25 8.24 -6.47 -12.32
CA LYS A 25 6.83 -6.87 -12.13
C LYS A 25 6.20 -6.10 -10.96
N ASP A 26 6.91 -6.02 -9.83
CA ASP A 26 6.41 -5.38 -8.63
C ASP A 26 6.31 -3.86 -8.73
N LEU A 27 7.17 -3.22 -9.53
CA LEU A 27 7.04 -1.79 -9.83
C LEU A 27 5.69 -1.45 -10.48
N VAL A 28 5.27 -2.24 -11.47
CA VAL A 28 3.96 -2.06 -12.11
C VAL A 28 2.83 -2.36 -11.13
N ASN A 29 2.92 -3.46 -10.38
CA ASN A 29 1.90 -3.84 -9.40
C ASN A 29 1.80 -2.84 -8.24
N SER A 30 2.90 -2.21 -7.85
CA SER A 30 2.97 -1.23 -6.77
C SER A 30 2.12 0.00 -7.09
N VAL A 31 2.15 0.48 -8.35
CA VAL A 31 1.31 1.61 -8.78
C VAL A 31 -0.17 1.30 -8.59
N PHE A 32 -0.63 0.13 -9.03
CA PHE A 32 -2.01 -0.32 -8.81
C PHE A 32 -2.36 -0.46 -7.33
N ARG A 33 -1.49 -1.12 -6.53
CA ARG A 33 -1.72 -1.25 -5.08
C ARG A 33 -1.79 0.11 -4.40
N LYS A 34 -1.02 1.09 -4.87
CA LYS A 34 -0.98 2.44 -4.32
C LYS A 34 -2.26 3.22 -4.59
N THR A 35 -2.93 3.00 -5.72
CA THR A 35 -4.23 3.65 -6.00
C THR A 35 -5.33 3.11 -5.09
N MET A 36 -5.30 1.83 -4.75
CA MET A 36 -6.25 1.16 -3.85
C MET A 36 -5.91 1.26 -2.35
N GLU A 37 -4.92 2.09 -1.98
CA GLU A 37 -4.48 2.18 -0.59
C GLU A 37 -5.52 2.85 0.32
N CYS A 38 -5.94 2.16 1.39
CA CYS A 38 -6.80 2.74 2.41
C CYS A 38 -6.00 3.62 3.40
N VAL A 39 -6.11 4.94 3.25
CA VAL A 39 -5.39 5.92 4.11
C VAL A 39 -5.82 5.86 5.57
N ARG A 40 -7.06 5.41 5.85
CA ARG A 40 -7.60 5.25 7.21
C ARG A 40 -6.86 4.22 8.04
N ASN A 41 -6.31 3.19 7.40
CA ASN A 41 -5.62 2.10 8.08
C ASN A 41 -4.18 2.46 8.49
N ARG A 42 -3.67 3.61 8.05
CA ARG A 42 -2.33 4.07 8.44
C ARG A 42 -2.32 4.50 9.90
N ARG A 43 -1.46 3.87 10.70
CA ARG A 43 -1.18 4.25 12.09
C ARG A 43 -0.12 5.34 12.14
N ASP A 44 -0.30 6.33 13.02
CA ASP A 44 0.74 7.29 13.35
C ASP A 44 1.49 6.76 14.57
N ILE A 45 2.75 6.41 14.40
CA ILE A 45 3.59 5.83 15.44
C ILE A 45 4.75 6.78 15.66
N ARG A 46 4.94 7.20 16.91
CA ARG A 46 6.05 8.07 17.32
C ARG A 46 6.95 7.32 18.28
N LEU A 47 8.23 7.27 17.95
CA LEU A 47 9.26 6.71 18.81
C LEU A 47 9.79 7.81 19.73
N VAL A 48 9.85 7.54 21.02
CA VAL A 48 10.26 8.49 22.05
C VAL A 48 11.25 7.85 23.01
N THR A 49 12.31 8.60 23.31
CA THR A 49 13.36 8.20 24.27
C THR A 49 13.27 8.98 25.58
N LYS A 50 12.69 10.19 25.56
CA LYS A 50 12.62 11.08 26.72
C LYS A 50 11.25 11.01 27.38
N GLU A 51 11.23 10.85 28.70
CA GLU A 51 9.99 10.78 29.49
C GLU A 51 9.11 12.04 29.33
N THR A 52 9.71 13.23 29.29
CA THR A 52 8.96 14.49 29.11
C THR A 52 8.20 14.57 27.79
N GLN A 53 8.76 14.00 26.71
CA GLN A 53 8.07 13.92 25.41
C GLN A 53 6.98 12.86 25.44
N PHE A 54 7.22 11.75 26.13
CA PHE A 54 6.24 10.69 26.28
C PHE A 54 4.99 11.19 27.02
N LEU A 55 5.15 11.86 28.16
CA LEU A 55 4.05 12.47 28.91
C LEU A 55 3.25 13.47 28.06
N LYS A 56 3.93 14.28 27.24
CA LYS A 56 3.26 15.20 26.30
C LYS A 56 2.42 14.48 25.25
N LEU A 57 2.82 13.29 24.81
CA LEU A 57 2.06 12.51 23.82
C LEU A 57 0.90 11.74 24.46
N VAL A 58 1.07 11.23 25.68
CA VAL A 58 0.01 10.55 26.44
C VAL A 58 -1.13 11.53 26.79
N ASN A 59 -0.78 12.79 27.09
CA ASN A 59 -1.78 13.81 27.41
C ASN A 59 -2.60 14.29 26.20
N ARG A 60 -2.28 13.85 24.98
CA ARG A 60 -3.10 14.19 23.80
C ARG A 60 -4.36 13.32 23.78
N SER A 61 -5.49 13.91 23.41
CA SER A 61 -6.76 13.19 23.27
C SER A 61 -6.75 12.11 22.18
N ASN A 62 -5.77 12.15 21.27
CA ASN A 62 -5.59 11.16 20.22
C ASN A 62 -4.64 10.02 20.60
N PHE A 63 -4.18 9.93 21.84
CA PHE A 63 -3.40 8.78 22.29
C PHE A 63 -4.22 7.48 22.21
N LYS A 64 -3.66 6.43 21.61
CA LYS A 64 -4.31 5.11 21.51
C LYS A 64 -3.62 4.07 22.36
N ASN A 65 -2.32 3.89 22.17
CA ASN A 65 -1.58 2.84 22.83
C ASN A 65 -0.10 3.19 22.94
N ARG A 66 0.62 2.50 23.83
CA ARG A 66 2.09 2.54 23.93
C ARG A 66 2.66 1.13 23.94
N ILE A 67 3.80 0.95 23.29
CA ILE A 67 4.57 -0.28 23.27
C ILE A 67 5.99 0.07 23.70
N ILE A 68 6.48 -0.54 24.79
CA ILE A 68 7.87 -0.40 25.22
C ILE A 68 8.69 -1.35 24.35
N ILE A 69 9.62 -0.80 23.58
CA ILE A 69 10.49 -1.58 22.69
C ILE A 69 11.78 -1.94 23.44
N ASP A 70 12.34 -0.96 24.16
CA ASP A 70 13.60 -1.09 24.90
C ASP A 70 13.56 -0.20 26.14
N GLU A 71 14.53 -0.34 27.05
CA GLU A 71 14.60 0.43 28.31
C GLU A 71 14.50 1.94 28.07
N ASN A 72 15.12 2.42 26.99
CA ASN A 72 15.13 3.83 26.61
C ASN A 72 14.28 4.13 25.37
N LEU A 73 13.44 3.20 24.89
CA LEU A 73 12.67 3.41 23.66
C LEU A 73 11.21 2.96 23.80
N ILE A 74 10.31 3.93 23.69
CA ILE A 74 8.88 3.71 23.75
C ILE A 74 8.25 4.14 22.42
N SER A 75 7.43 3.27 21.86
CA SER A 75 6.58 3.54 20.71
C SER A 75 5.19 3.97 21.19
N VAL A 76 4.76 5.15 20.76
CA VAL A 76 3.45 5.72 21.07
C VAL A 76 2.61 5.71 19.80
N GLU A 77 1.49 4.99 19.83
CA GLU A 77 0.49 5.00 18.77
C GLU A 77 -0.52 6.14 19.01
N LEU A 78 -0.65 7.00 18.00
CA LEU A 78 -1.61 8.09 17.97
C LEU A 78 -2.69 7.85 16.90
N GLY A 79 -3.90 8.27 17.22
CA GLY A 79 -5.02 8.40 16.30
C GLY A 79 -4.84 9.60 15.39
N LYS A 80 -5.24 9.45 14.12
CA LYS A 80 -5.29 10.56 13.18
C LYS A 80 -6.51 11.42 13.43
N GLU A 81 -6.29 12.70 13.72
CA GLU A 81 -7.36 13.68 13.89
C GLU A 81 -8.01 14.08 12.56
N LYS A 82 -7.20 14.15 11.49
CA LYS A 82 -7.66 14.48 10.14
C LYS A 82 -7.13 13.46 9.15
N VAL A 83 -8.00 12.95 8.28
CA VAL A 83 -7.64 12.00 7.22
C VAL A 83 -7.94 12.65 5.87
N VAL A 84 -6.89 12.90 5.09
CA VAL A 84 -7.01 13.43 3.73
C VAL A 84 -7.06 12.27 2.73
N PHE A 85 -8.14 12.20 1.95
CA PHE A 85 -8.28 11.23 0.87
C PHE A 85 -7.51 11.69 -0.37
N ASN A 86 -6.20 11.41 -0.37
CA ASN A 86 -5.29 11.76 -1.46
C ASN A 86 -4.95 10.59 -2.39
N LYS A 87 -5.77 9.53 -2.38
CA LYS A 87 -5.57 8.33 -3.19
C LYS A 87 -6.67 8.22 -4.25
N PRO A 88 -6.31 8.04 -5.54
CA PRO A 88 -7.30 7.91 -6.60
C PRO A 88 -7.87 6.48 -6.63
N ILE A 89 -8.67 6.13 -5.61
CA ILE A 89 -9.22 4.78 -5.41
C ILE A 89 -10.08 4.33 -6.60
N TYR A 90 -10.80 5.27 -7.21
CA TYR A 90 -11.62 5.03 -8.40
C TYR A 90 -10.82 4.44 -9.57
N VAL A 91 -9.56 4.85 -9.76
CA VAL A 91 -8.70 4.30 -10.83
C VAL A 91 -8.40 2.83 -10.56
N GLY A 92 -8.06 2.49 -9.32
CA GLY A 92 -7.82 1.10 -8.94
C GLY A 92 -9.08 0.24 -9.08
N PHE A 93 -10.24 0.79 -8.70
CA PHE A 93 -11.53 0.14 -8.88
C PHE A 93 -11.81 -0.17 -10.35
N SER A 94 -11.72 0.82 -11.25
CA SER A 94 -11.96 0.62 -12.69
C SER A 94 -11.01 -0.43 -13.30
N VAL A 95 -9.73 -0.41 -12.93
CA VAL A 95 -8.74 -1.38 -13.43
C VAL A 95 -9.08 -2.80 -12.97
N LEU A 96 -9.49 -2.97 -11.71
CA LEU A 96 -9.87 -4.27 -11.17
C LEU A 96 -11.14 -4.80 -11.84
N ASP A 97 -12.12 -3.93 -12.04
CA ASP A 97 -13.39 -4.30 -12.65
C ASP A 97 -13.20 -4.77 -14.09
N LEU A 98 -12.48 -4.00 -14.92
CA LEU A 98 -12.11 -4.38 -16.28
C LEU A 98 -11.33 -5.71 -16.33
N SER A 99 -10.45 -5.94 -15.34
CA SER A 99 -9.68 -7.20 -15.27
C SER A 99 -10.59 -8.39 -14.99
N LYS A 100 -11.56 -8.24 -14.08
CA LYS A 100 -12.58 -9.26 -13.79
C LYS A 100 -13.46 -9.53 -15.00
N THR A 101 -13.94 -8.50 -15.69
CA THR A 101 -14.75 -8.67 -16.91
C THR A 101 -14.03 -9.52 -17.95
N LYS A 102 -12.74 -9.26 -18.19
CA LYS A 102 -11.91 -10.08 -19.10
C LYS A 102 -11.77 -11.53 -18.62
N MET A 103 -11.57 -11.74 -17.32
CA MET A 103 -11.49 -13.08 -16.75
C MET A 103 -12.81 -13.84 -16.87
N TYR A 104 -13.93 -13.17 -16.63
CA TYR A 104 -15.26 -13.76 -16.77
C TYR A 104 -15.58 -14.12 -18.22
N ASP A 105 -15.30 -13.22 -19.17
CA ASP A 105 -15.46 -13.51 -20.59
C ASP A 105 -14.65 -14.75 -21.00
N PHE A 106 -13.37 -14.81 -20.64
CA PHE A 106 -12.58 -16.02 -20.90
C PHE A 106 -13.15 -17.28 -20.23
N HIS A 107 -13.64 -17.17 -19.00
CA HIS A 107 -14.20 -18.31 -18.27
C HIS A 107 -15.48 -18.85 -18.91
N TYR A 108 -16.42 -17.98 -19.29
CA TYR A 108 -17.70 -18.42 -19.85
C TYR A 108 -17.59 -18.74 -21.35
N SER A 109 -16.79 -17.98 -22.10
CA SER A 109 -16.68 -18.10 -23.55
C SER A 109 -15.70 -19.19 -23.99
N VAL A 110 -14.73 -19.58 -23.14
CA VAL A 110 -13.71 -20.61 -23.48
C VAL A 110 -13.78 -21.80 -22.53
N MET A 111 -13.61 -21.59 -21.21
CA MET A 111 -13.48 -22.72 -20.27
C MET A 111 -14.78 -23.47 -20.01
N ARG A 112 -15.91 -22.76 -19.92
CA ARG A 112 -17.25 -23.33 -19.69
C ARG A 112 -18.10 -23.42 -20.95
N ARG A 113 -17.48 -23.21 -22.12
CA ARG A 113 -18.16 -23.40 -23.39
C ARG A 113 -18.51 -24.88 -23.52
N LYS A 114 -19.81 -25.18 -23.44
CA LYS A 114 -20.36 -26.48 -23.81
C LYS A 114 -20.19 -26.71 -25.31
#